data_AF-A0A1F8PV79-F1
#
_entry.id   AF-A0A1F8PV79-F1
#
_cell.length_a   1.000
_cell.length_b   1.000
_cell.length_c   1.000
_cell.angle_alpha   90.00
_cell.angle_beta   90.00
_cell.angle_gamma   90.00
#
_symmetry.space_group_name_H-M   'P 1'
#
loop_
_entity.id
_entity.type
_entity.pdbx_description
1 polymer ?
#
loop_
_entity_poly.entity_id
_entity_poly.type
_entity_poly.pdbx_seq_one_letter_code
_entity_poly.pdbx_strand_id
1 'polypeptide(L)'
;MVTTTIENNYWETFALKDEDIEFLYNHLLELETPLTSQELVNALVEERIERQKKIIEKQRTSGGDLYQPKNSFSLNQKIIFPALQWSHGEVIGIRPGENPDLADFQVIQVEFGNGLKREFAANIENHILNQPPKITDESDQFDQESVLEQYSDDLTDILEEDLATNPDFVRIAGRWFPRAILVDTNVGHLNLAEAVLDEAGGGPLTTNTLLEQIELAPEVNPKLVEFSLDLALQEDTRFDEVGPAGDVLWFLRRLEPADVLEPPVHLRYTPIEYDRSLISGDMLDLEQMLSDELSPVTASYRHMDDGEVKLIYPHCRSGTLPLSASVRHLFPTAYEAPRIRFMLVDGDTGEEFPGWVVREKRYVHGLAEWYQKHGVMPGSIIRLRKGNKPGQVVISTDSRRPSREWIRTVLVGSDGGIVFAMLKQVVSGTVDERMAIAIPDEEALDEVWLKNQKHQIPFENLVVNTVRELAKLNPQSHVHATELYAAVNVVRRSPPGPILALLASKPWFSLVGDLHFRLSEPDSGN
;
A
#
# COMPACT_ATOMS: atom_id res chain seq x y z
N MET A 1 17.94 33.79 -17.67
CA MET A 1 16.84 33.49 -16.72
C MET A 1 17.51 32.96 -15.48
N VAL A 2 17.46 33.70 -14.38
CA VAL A 2 17.88 33.22 -13.06
C VAL A 2 16.86 33.83 -12.10
N THR A 3 16.07 32.95 -11.48
CA THR A 3 14.88 33.23 -10.66
C THR A 3 15.26 33.01 -9.19
N THR A 4 15.14 34.02 -8.33
CA THR A 4 15.21 33.85 -6.86
C THR A 4 14.24 34.78 -6.13
N THR A 5 12.96 34.55 -6.37
CA THR A 5 11.99 34.28 -5.29
C THR A 5 11.84 32.76 -5.29
N ILE A 6 11.44 32.11 -4.19
CA ILE A 6 10.97 30.72 -4.29
C ILE A 6 9.97 30.72 -5.45
N GLU A 7 10.32 30.02 -6.51
CA GLU A 7 9.47 29.90 -7.69
C GLU A 7 8.14 29.32 -7.14
N ASN A 8 6.96 29.78 -7.57
CA ASN A 8 5.69 29.31 -6.97
C ASN A 8 5.59 27.75 -6.96
N ASN A 9 6.41 27.10 -7.77
CA ASN A 9 6.63 25.67 -7.98
C ASN A 9 7.88 25.07 -7.28
N TYR A 10 8.55 25.73 -6.32
CA TYR A 10 9.81 25.22 -5.75
C TYR A 10 9.70 23.82 -5.16
N TRP A 11 8.68 23.58 -4.35
CA TRP A 11 8.39 22.27 -3.77
C TRP A 11 7.83 21.28 -4.81
N GLU A 12 7.14 21.77 -5.85
CA GLU A 12 6.66 20.95 -6.97
C GLU A 12 7.81 20.41 -7.84
N THR A 13 8.92 21.15 -7.92
CA THR A 13 10.13 20.75 -8.65
C THR A 13 11.25 20.30 -7.72
N PHE A 14 10.90 19.86 -6.51
CA PHE A 14 11.86 19.46 -5.51
C PHE A 14 12.73 18.30 -6.01
N ALA A 15 14.03 18.41 -5.73
CA ALA A 15 15.01 17.36 -5.94
C ALA A 15 16.05 17.44 -4.82
N LEU A 16 16.48 16.27 -4.35
CA LEU A 16 17.49 16.16 -3.33
C LEU A 16 18.86 16.56 -3.92
N LYS A 17 19.63 17.34 -3.16
CA LYS A 17 20.97 17.81 -3.54
C LYS A 17 21.99 17.22 -2.59
N ASP A 18 23.26 17.20 -3.00
CA ASP A 18 24.37 16.70 -2.17
C ASP A 18 24.42 17.36 -0.78
N GLU A 19 24.15 18.68 -0.69
CA GLU A 19 24.09 19.41 0.58
C GLU A 19 22.96 18.94 1.51
N ASP A 20 21.88 18.39 0.95
CA ASP A 20 20.76 17.84 1.72
C ASP A 20 21.11 16.44 2.23
N ILE A 21 21.76 15.63 1.39
CA ILE A 21 22.28 14.31 1.79
C ILE A 21 23.29 14.47 2.93
N GLU A 22 24.23 15.42 2.81
CA GLU A 22 25.21 15.71 3.85
C GLU A 22 24.54 16.18 5.15
N PHE A 23 23.51 17.03 5.05
CA PHE A 23 22.72 17.44 6.20
C PHE A 23 22.03 16.25 6.88
N LEU A 24 21.31 15.41 6.12
CA LEU A 24 20.59 14.25 6.66
C LEU A 24 21.56 13.25 7.31
N TYR A 25 22.72 13.03 6.70
CA TYR A 25 23.76 12.17 7.24
C TYR A 25 24.25 12.68 8.60
N ASN A 26 24.62 13.96 8.68
CA ASN A 26 25.09 14.57 9.92
C ASN A 26 23.97 14.62 10.98
N HIS A 27 22.73 14.91 10.58
CA HIS A 27 21.59 14.95 11.49
C HIS A 27 21.36 13.60 12.17
N LEU A 28 21.38 12.50 11.41
CA LEU A 28 21.26 11.16 11.97
C LEU A 28 22.45 10.77 12.85
N LEU A 29 23.67 11.18 12.46
CA LEU A 29 24.89 10.92 13.22
C LEU A 29 24.88 11.66 14.56
N GLU A 30 24.42 12.91 14.59
CA GLU A 30 24.30 13.71 15.81
C GLU A 30 23.22 13.19 16.75
N LEU A 31 22.09 12.74 16.21
CA LEU A 31 20.99 12.20 17.02
C LEU A 31 21.29 10.79 17.54
N GLU A 32 22.13 10.02 16.83
CA GLU A 32 22.37 8.60 17.10
C GLU A 32 21.09 7.75 17.17
N THR A 33 20.02 8.17 16.48
CA THR A 33 18.74 7.47 16.44
C THR A 33 18.24 7.30 15.02
N PRO A 34 17.81 6.08 14.62
CA PRO A 34 17.13 5.86 13.34
C PRO A 34 15.82 6.65 13.26
N LEU A 35 15.59 7.31 12.14
CA LEU A 35 14.42 8.14 11.88
C LEU A 35 13.63 7.61 10.69
N THR A 36 12.31 7.78 10.73
CA THR A 36 11.42 7.47 9.61
C THR A 36 11.61 8.45 8.45
N SER A 37 11.20 8.06 7.24
CA SER A 37 11.22 8.96 6.08
C SER A 37 10.45 10.27 6.36
N GLN A 38 9.33 10.20 7.07
CA GLN A 38 8.53 11.37 7.43
C GLN A 38 9.26 12.30 8.41
N GLU A 39 9.95 11.75 9.42
CA GLU A 39 10.77 12.52 10.34
C GLU A 39 11.95 13.20 9.64
N LEU A 40 12.58 12.50 8.67
CA LEU A 40 13.64 13.08 7.85
C LEU A 40 13.13 14.17 6.91
N VAL A 41 11.96 14.00 6.28
CA VAL A 41 11.33 15.05 5.47
C VAL A 41 11.03 16.27 6.34
N ASN A 42 10.49 16.08 7.55
CA ASN A 42 10.22 17.18 8.47
C ASN A 42 11.49 17.99 8.78
N ALA A 43 12.60 17.31 9.12
CA ALA A 43 13.89 17.93 9.40
C ALA A 43 14.49 18.61 8.15
N LEU A 44 14.35 17.99 6.98
CA LEU A 44 14.86 18.53 5.72
C LEU A 44 14.12 19.78 5.28
N VAL A 45 12.79 19.80 5.41
CA VAL A 45 11.97 20.96 5.07
C VAL A 45 12.34 22.14 5.97
N GLU A 46 12.50 21.92 7.27
CA GLU A 46 12.93 22.94 8.23
C GLU A 46 14.29 23.54 7.84
N GLU A 47 15.31 22.71 7.60
CA GLU A 47 16.65 23.15 7.20
C GLU A 47 16.63 23.87 5.84
N ARG A 48 15.85 23.40 4.86
CA ARG A 48 15.68 24.06 3.57
C ARG A 48 15.12 25.46 3.74
N ILE A 49 14.06 25.62 4.53
CA ILE A 49 13.42 26.91 4.83
C ILE A 49 14.44 27.84 5.51
N GLU A 50 15.16 27.36 6.53
CA GLU A 50 16.19 28.14 7.19
C GLU A 50 17.31 28.60 6.25
N ARG A 51 17.81 27.69 5.41
CA ARG A 51 18.87 28.00 4.45
C ARG A 51 18.41 29.06 3.45
N GLN A 52 17.18 28.97 2.96
CA GLN A 52 16.61 29.99 2.08
C GLN A 52 16.47 31.34 2.80
N LYS A 53 15.99 31.37 4.05
CA LYS A 53 15.93 32.58 4.87
C LYS A 53 17.31 33.22 5.03
N LYS A 54 18.34 32.42 5.34
CA LYS A 54 19.74 32.88 5.45
C LYS A 54 20.30 33.42 4.14
N ILE A 55 19.99 32.80 2.99
CA ILE A 55 20.40 33.30 1.66
C ILE A 55 19.80 34.67 1.39
N ILE A 56 18.49 34.83 1.66
CA ILE A 56 17.78 36.11 1.50
C ILE A 56 18.36 37.17 2.43
N GLU A 57 18.61 36.84 3.70
CA GLU A 57 19.19 37.77 4.67
C GLU A 57 20.61 38.20 4.27
N LYS A 58 21.43 37.28 3.77
CA LYS A 58 22.76 37.58 3.26
C LYS A 58 22.70 38.49 2.03
N GLN A 59 21.76 38.27 1.12
CA GLN A 59 21.51 39.18 0.00
C GLN A 59 21.10 40.59 0.48
N ARG A 60 20.35 40.71 1.58
CA ARG A 60 19.98 42.00 2.18
C ARG A 60 21.17 42.71 2.82
N THR A 61 22.08 41.98 3.45
CA THR A 61 23.23 42.54 4.19
C THR A 61 24.49 42.74 3.35
N SER A 62 24.49 42.32 2.07
CA SER A 62 25.65 42.39 1.16
C SER A 62 26.07 43.80 0.72
N GLY A 63 25.40 44.85 1.22
CA GLY A 63 25.85 46.25 1.11
C GLY A 63 25.49 46.91 -0.22
N GLY A 64 24.91 48.10 -0.13
CA GLY A 64 24.44 48.91 -1.26
C GLY A 64 23.20 49.69 -0.88
N ASP A 65 23.00 50.86 -1.49
CA ASP A 65 21.83 51.67 -1.19
C ASP A 65 20.58 51.08 -1.84
N LEU A 66 19.46 51.11 -1.13
CA LEU A 66 18.20 50.59 -1.66
C LEU A 66 17.73 51.47 -2.83
N TYR A 67 17.44 50.86 -3.98
CA TYR A 67 16.78 51.56 -5.06
C TYR A 67 15.36 51.94 -4.65
N GLN A 68 15.15 53.24 -4.48
CA GLN A 68 13.83 53.84 -4.37
C GLN A 68 13.75 54.97 -5.40
N PRO A 69 12.76 54.98 -6.31
CA PRO A 69 12.63 56.01 -7.33
C PRO A 69 12.63 57.45 -6.80
N LYS A 70 12.20 57.71 -5.55
CA LYS A 70 12.27 59.03 -4.91
C LYS A 70 13.70 59.54 -4.66
N ASN A 71 14.67 58.63 -4.58
CA ASN A 71 16.05 59.00 -4.24
C ASN A 71 16.79 59.53 -5.48
N SER A 72 17.79 60.36 -5.23
CA SER A 72 18.82 60.76 -6.20
C SER A 72 20.03 59.85 -6.08
N PHE A 73 20.65 59.48 -7.19
CA PHE A 73 21.81 58.59 -7.21
C PHE A 73 23.03 59.27 -7.86
N SER A 74 24.23 58.76 -7.55
CA SER A 74 25.51 59.24 -8.09
C SER A 74 26.19 58.21 -8.99
N LEU A 75 27.05 58.66 -9.90
CA LEU A 75 27.89 57.76 -10.71
C LEU A 75 28.75 56.86 -9.80
N ASN A 76 28.89 55.59 -10.18
CA ASN A 76 29.56 54.51 -9.46
C ASN A 76 28.93 54.13 -8.11
N GLN A 77 27.71 54.58 -7.84
CA GLN A 77 26.97 54.15 -6.64
C GLN A 77 26.46 52.73 -6.83
N LYS A 78 26.68 51.89 -5.80
CA LYS A 78 26.14 50.53 -5.75
C LYS A 78 24.73 50.56 -5.18
N ILE A 79 23.78 50.02 -5.94
CA ILE A 79 22.36 50.04 -5.63
C ILE A 79 21.81 48.62 -5.66
N ILE A 80 20.91 48.33 -4.71
CA ILE A 80 20.19 47.05 -4.62
C ILE A 80 18.74 47.26 -5.06
N PHE A 81 18.21 46.38 -5.91
CA PHE A 81 16.86 46.46 -6.47
C PHE A 81 15.91 45.41 -5.87
N PRO A 82 15.05 45.74 -4.89
CA PRO A 82 14.13 44.77 -4.27
C PRO A 82 13.15 44.16 -5.27
N ALA A 83 12.60 44.99 -6.16
CA ALA A 83 11.64 44.56 -7.19
C ALA A 83 12.30 43.71 -8.30
N LEU A 84 13.63 43.63 -8.33
CA LEU A 84 14.38 42.76 -9.22
C LEU A 84 15.15 41.71 -8.42
N GLN A 85 14.48 41.07 -7.46
CA GLN A 85 15.05 39.95 -6.69
C GLN A 85 16.37 40.33 -6.00
N TRP A 86 16.43 41.51 -5.38
CA TRP A 86 17.62 42.02 -4.70
C TRP A 86 18.88 42.06 -5.59
N SER A 87 18.69 42.21 -6.90
CA SER A 87 19.81 42.33 -7.83
C SER A 87 20.67 43.55 -7.51
N HIS A 88 21.99 43.35 -7.55
CA HIS A 88 22.97 44.39 -7.30
C HIS A 88 23.40 45.00 -8.63
N GLY A 89 23.45 46.32 -8.69
CA GLY A 89 23.91 47.04 -9.88
C GLY A 89 24.70 48.29 -9.51
N GLU A 90 25.49 48.77 -10.46
CA GLU A 90 26.28 50.00 -10.35
C GLU A 90 25.78 51.05 -11.33
N VAL A 91 25.61 52.29 -10.86
CA VAL A 91 25.18 53.40 -11.71
C VAL A 91 26.33 53.83 -12.63
N ILE A 92 26.18 53.57 -13.92
CA ILE A 92 27.16 53.90 -14.97
C ILE A 92 26.80 55.16 -15.77
N GLY A 93 25.57 55.67 -15.62
CA GLY A 93 25.11 56.86 -16.35
C GLY A 93 23.93 57.54 -15.67
N ILE A 94 23.83 58.86 -15.81
CA ILE A 94 22.71 59.65 -15.30
C ILE A 94 22.34 60.70 -16.36
N ARG A 95 21.07 60.78 -16.73
CA ARG A 95 20.54 61.77 -17.68
C ARG A 95 19.21 62.36 -17.21
N PRO A 96 18.84 63.59 -17.61
CA PRO A 96 17.50 64.10 -17.36
C PRO A 96 16.47 63.25 -18.12
N GLY A 97 15.33 62.96 -17.47
CA GLY A 97 14.19 62.32 -18.09
C GLY A 97 13.40 63.32 -18.93
N GLU A 98 12.93 62.89 -20.10
CA GLU A 98 12.07 63.68 -20.98
C GLU A 98 10.68 63.06 -21.00
N ASN A 99 9.74 63.63 -20.24
CA ASN A 99 8.33 63.26 -20.31
C ASN A 99 7.44 64.50 -20.12
N PRO A 100 6.63 64.90 -21.13
CA PRO A 100 5.75 66.06 -21.03
C PRO A 100 4.69 65.97 -19.91
N ASP A 101 4.34 64.76 -19.48
CA ASP A 101 3.24 64.50 -18.54
C ASP A 101 3.72 64.29 -17.09
N LEU A 102 5.03 64.27 -16.84
CA LEU A 102 5.63 64.09 -15.51
C LEU A 102 6.55 65.27 -15.17
N ALA A 103 6.65 65.59 -13.87
CA ALA A 103 7.62 66.57 -13.38
C ALA A 103 9.06 66.11 -13.63
N ASP A 104 10.02 67.04 -13.59
CA ASP A 104 11.44 66.77 -13.82
C ASP A 104 11.93 65.56 -13.00
N PHE A 105 12.32 64.50 -13.70
CA PHE A 105 12.86 63.28 -13.11
C PHE A 105 14.20 62.93 -13.77
N GLN A 106 14.98 62.06 -13.16
CA GLN A 106 16.25 61.58 -13.70
C GLN A 106 16.12 60.13 -14.18
N VAL A 107 16.93 59.76 -15.16
CA VAL A 107 17.10 58.37 -15.60
C VAL A 107 18.52 57.95 -15.27
N ILE A 108 18.65 56.92 -14.44
CA ILE A 108 19.92 56.27 -14.13
C ILE A 108 20.10 55.06 -15.03
N GLN A 109 21.29 54.87 -15.58
CA GLN A 109 21.68 53.66 -16.27
C GLN A 109 22.50 52.80 -15.32
N VAL A 110 22.09 51.55 -15.14
CA VAL A 110 22.67 50.62 -14.16
C VAL A 110 23.18 49.39 -14.88
N GLU A 111 24.44 49.03 -14.59
CA GLU A 111 25.07 47.79 -15.04
C GLU A 111 24.99 46.74 -13.92
N PHE A 112 24.45 45.57 -14.25
CA PHE A 112 24.36 44.42 -13.35
C PHE A 112 25.57 43.50 -13.53
N GLY A 113 25.88 42.67 -12.53
CA GLY A 113 27.04 41.76 -12.53
C GLY A 113 27.10 40.75 -13.70
N ASN A 114 25.99 40.55 -14.43
CA ASN A 114 25.93 39.75 -15.65
C ASN A 114 26.19 40.54 -16.96
N GLY A 115 26.60 41.81 -16.84
CA GLY A 115 26.86 42.72 -17.97
C GLY A 115 25.60 43.33 -18.60
N LEU A 116 24.40 43.03 -18.08
CA LEU A 116 23.17 43.67 -18.55
C LEU A 116 23.12 45.12 -18.10
N LYS A 117 22.77 46.00 -19.03
CA LYS A 117 22.55 47.43 -18.76
C LYS A 117 21.06 47.72 -18.85
N ARG A 118 20.49 48.33 -17.82
CA ARG A 118 19.08 48.78 -17.80
C ARG A 118 18.97 50.20 -17.30
N GLU A 119 17.91 50.88 -17.72
CA GLU A 119 17.61 52.24 -17.29
C GLU A 119 16.48 52.22 -16.25
N PHE A 120 16.61 53.06 -15.22
CA PHE A 120 15.65 53.19 -14.13
C PHE A 120 15.39 54.67 -13.83
N ALA A 121 14.19 55.00 -13.37
CA ALA A 121 13.84 56.38 -13.03
C ALA A 121 14.31 56.77 -11.62
N ALA A 122 14.62 58.04 -11.39
CA ALA A 122 15.06 58.61 -10.12
C ALA A 122 14.42 59.99 -9.92
N ASN A 123 14.40 60.50 -8.69
CA ASN A 123 13.67 61.70 -8.26
C ASN A 123 12.15 61.68 -8.53
N ILE A 124 11.50 60.52 -8.44
CA ILE A 124 10.03 60.39 -8.51
C ILE A 124 9.47 60.18 -7.10
N GLU A 125 8.91 61.24 -6.52
CA GLU A 125 8.37 61.21 -5.14
C GLU A 125 7.20 60.22 -4.96
N ASN A 126 6.31 60.15 -5.94
CA ASN A 126 5.11 59.30 -5.89
C ASN A 126 5.27 58.10 -6.81
N HIS A 127 5.86 57.02 -6.30
CA HIS A 127 6.01 55.76 -7.04
C HIS A 127 5.72 54.55 -6.13
N ILE A 128 5.06 53.53 -6.67
CA ILE A 128 4.74 52.28 -5.94
C ILE A 128 5.97 51.60 -5.33
N LEU A 129 7.13 51.72 -6.00
CA LEU A 129 8.41 51.17 -5.52
C LEU A 129 9.10 52.01 -4.43
N ASN A 130 8.58 53.19 -4.07
CA ASN A 130 9.09 53.96 -2.92
C ASN A 130 8.71 53.32 -1.57
N GLN A 131 7.76 52.40 -1.61
CA GLN A 131 7.42 51.50 -0.51
C GLN A 131 7.86 50.10 -0.94
N PRO A 132 9.13 49.70 -0.68
CA PRO A 132 9.59 48.38 -1.08
C PRO A 132 8.68 47.32 -0.45
N PRO A 133 8.33 46.25 -1.20
CA PRO A 133 7.56 45.15 -0.63
C PRO A 133 8.35 44.63 0.58
N LYS A 134 7.70 44.64 1.76
CA LYS A 134 8.21 43.86 2.87
C LYS A 134 8.09 42.42 2.41
N ILE A 135 9.21 41.71 2.31
CA ILE A 135 9.15 40.24 2.31
C ILE A 135 8.47 39.92 3.62
N THR A 136 7.22 39.51 3.52
CA THR A 136 6.46 39.06 4.67
C THR A 136 6.94 37.63 4.84
N ASP A 137 7.42 37.27 6.03
CA ASP A 137 7.70 35.88 6.41
C ASP A 137 6.42 35.00 6.39
N GLU A 138 5.33 35.48 5.77
CA GLU A 138 3.96 34.96 5.72
C GLU A 138 3.61 34.39 4.33
N SER A 139 4.60 33.97 3.51
CA SER A 139 4.24 33.12 2.36
C SER A 139 4.21 31.67 2.83
N ASP A 140 3.14 30.95 2.52
CA ASP A 140 2.92 29.53 2.88
C ASP A 140 4.12 28.62 2.53
N GLN A 141 4.94 29.01 1.55
CA GLN A 141 6.16 28.28 1.16
C GLN A 141 7.32 28.32 2.18
N PHE A 142 7.29 29.25 3.13
CA PHE A 142 8.25 29.35 4.25
C PHE A 142 7.66 28.89 5.58
N ASP A 143 6.41 28.42 5.55
CA ASP A 143 5.74 27.80 6.68
C ASP A 143 5.85 26.29 6.57
N GLN A 144 6.48 25.67 7.58
CA GLN A 144 6.74 24.23 7.58
C GLN A 144 5.44 23.42 7.57
N GLU A 145 4.43 23.85 8.34
CA GLU A 145 3.15 23.15 8.46
C GLU A 145 2.42 23.15 7.11
N SER A 146 2.30 24.32 6.47
CA SER A 146 1.69 24.45 5.13
C SER A 146 2.39 23.62 4.06
N VAL A 147 3.74 23.56 4.08
CA VAL A 147 4.50 22.76 3.10
C VAL A 147 4.27 21.27 3.32
N LEU A 148 4.32 20.80 4.56
CA LEU A 148 4.12 19.39 4.87
C LEU A 148 2.70 18.92 4.58
N GLU A 149 1.68 19.74 4.88
CA GLU A 149 0.29 19.42 4.53
C GLU A 149 0.09 19.20 3.03
N GLN A 150 0.80 19.97 2.19
CA GLN A 150 0.61 19.95 0.75
C GLN A 150 1.54 18.97 0.02
N TYR A 151 2.77 18.78 0.48
CA TYR A 151 3.82 18.08 -0.28
C TYR A 151 4.48 16.90 0.47
N SER A 152 4.04 16.54 1.68
CA SER A 152 4.72 15.50 2.48
C SER A 152 4.87 14.17 1.74
N ASP A 153 3.84 13.70 1.05
CA ASP A 153 3.86 12.39 0.38
C ASP A 153 4.88 12.40 -0.78
N ASP A 154 4.79 13.39 -1.67
CA ASP A 154 5.72 13.53 -2.81
C ASP A 154 7.19 13.69 -2.34
N LEU A 155 7.42 14.47 -1.29
CA LEU A 155 8.77 14.65 -0.72
C LEU A 155 9.30 13.37 -0.07
N THR A 156 8.42 12.58 0.55
CA THR A 156 8.78 11.29 1.14
C THR A 156 9.20 10.31 0.06
N ASP A 157 8.43 10.21 -1.02
CA ASP A 157 8.75 9.32 -2.15
C ASP A 157 10.10 9.66 -2.79
N ILE A 158 10.37 10.95 -3.03
CA ILE A 158 11.64 11.42 -3.58
C ILE A 158 12.81 11.10 -2.62
N LEU A 159 12.62 11.35 -1.32
CA LEU A 159 13.65 11.08 -0.31
C LEU A 159 13.96 9.58 -0.21
N GLU A 160 12.94 8.74 -0.25
CA GLU A 160 13.12 7.29 -0.19
C GLU A 160 13.83 6.75 -1.43
N GLU A 161 13.48 7.22 -2.62
CA GLU A 161 14.14 6.80 -3.87
C GLU A 161 15.63 7.19 -3.87
N ASP A 162 15.95 8.44 -3.54
CA ASP A 162 17.33 8.93 -3.56
C ASP A 162 18.19 8.29 -2.47
N LEU A 163 17.70 8.21 -1.22
CA LEU A 163 18.47 7.59 -0.13
C LEU A 163 18.66 6.07 -0.33
N ALA A 164 17.70 5.38 -0.96
CA ALA A 164 17.83 3.95 -1.24
C ALA A 164 18.98 3.64 -2.22
N THR A 165 19.31 4.58 -3.11
CA THR A 165 20.43 4.43 -4.05
C THR A 165 21.79 4.81 -3.43
N ASN A 166 21.80 5.44 -2.26
CA ASN A 166 23.02 5.89 -1.61
C ASN A 166 23.60 4.82 -0.66
N PRO A 167 24.84 4.33 -0.88
CA PRO A 167 25.45 3.27 -0.08
C PRO A 167 25.72 3.66 1.39
N ASP A 168 25.76 4.96 1.68
CA ASP A 168 26.06 5.49 3.02
C ASP A 168 24.87 5.39 3.97
N PHE A 169 23.66 5.18 3.44
CA PHE A 169 22.43 4.99 4.21
C PHE A 169 21.97 3.54 4.15
N VAL A 170 21.30 3.11 5.21
CA VAL A 170 20.59 1.83 5.28
C VAL A 170 19.19 2.09 5.79
N ARG A 171 18.23 1.32 5.27
CA ARG A 171 16.82 1.40 5.63
C ARG A 171 16.35 0.05 6.17
N ILE A 172 15.63 0.08 7.29
CA ILE A 172 15.01 -1.09 7.90
C ILE A 172 13.67 -0.69 8.49
N ALA A 173 12.61 -1.43 8.16
CA ALA A 173 11.27 -1.22 8.71
C ALA A 173 10.80 0.24 8.62
N GLY A 174 11.15 0.91 7.51
CA GLY A 174 10.80 2.32 7.28
C GLY A 174 11.65 3.35 8.02
N ARG A 175 12.73 2.95 8.70
CA ARG A 175 13.69 3.85 9.37
C ARG A 175 15.05 3.84 8.69
N TRP A 176 15.69 5.00 8.65
CA TRP A 176 16.96 5.27 7.99
C TRP A 176 18.08 5.52 9.00
N PHE A 177 19.28 5.06 8.67
CA PHE A 177 20.46 5.31 9.47
C PHE A 177 21.78 5.30 8.67
N PRO A 178 22.84 6.01 9.11
CA PRO A 178 24.15 5.97 8.47
C PRO A 178 24.87 4.64 8.70
N ARG A 179 25.40 4.04 7.63
CA ARG A 179 26.11 2.75 7.67
C ARG A 179 27.39 2.79 8.52
N ALA A 180 28.06 3.95 8.60
CA ALA A 180 29.40 4.07 9.18
C ALA A 180 29.49 3.83 10.70
N ILE A 181 28.37 3.92 11.41
CA ILE A 181 28.32 3.83 12.89
C ILE A 181 27.68 2.53 13.37
N LEU A 182 27.30 1.63 12.46
CA LEU A 182 26.72 0.34 12.81
C LEU A 182 27.70 -0.53 13.59
N VAL A 183 27.17 -1.28 14.54
CA VAL A 183 27.92 -2.26 15.33
C VAL A 183 28.12 -3.52 14.51
N ASP A 184 29.35 -4.05 14.55
CA ASP A 184 29.69 -5.28 13.83
C ASP A 184 28.96 -6.48 14.41
N THR A 185 28.13 -7.13 13.59
CA THR A 185 27.38 -8.32 13.95
C THR A 185 27.97 -9.53 13.24
N ASN A 186 28.54 -10.46 14.01
CA ASN A 186 29.15 -11.67 13.47
C ASN A 186 28.18 -12.86 13.47
N VAL A 187 28.59 -13.94 12.80
CA VAL A 187 27.83 -15.19 12.68
C VAL A 187 27.50 -15.83 14.04
N GLY A 188 28.33 -15.62 15.06
CA GLY A 188 28.08 -16.09 16.41
C GLY A 188 26.83 -15.46 17.02
N HIS A 189 26.68 -14.14 16.85
CA HIS A 189 25.48 -13.41 17.30
C HIS A 189 24.23 -13.91 16.56
N LEU A 190 24.32 -14.13 15.24
CA LEU A 190 23.21 -14.67 14.45
C LEU A 190 22.84 -16.10 14.88
N ASN A 191 23.81 -16.95 15.22
CA ASN A 191 23.53 -18.29 15.74
C ASN A 191 22.85 -18.26 17.10
N LEU A 192 23.19 -17.30 17.97
CA LEU A 192 22.49 -17.08 19.23
C LEU A 192 21.04 -16.61 18.98
N ALA A 193 20.83 -15.65 18.07
CA ALA A 193 19.50 -15.22 17.66
C ALA A 193 18.64 -16.39 17.16
N GLU A 194 19.21 -17.26 16.30
CA GLU A 194 18.51 -18.45 15.83
C GLU A 194 18.14 -19.39 16.97
N ALA A 195 19.06 -19.63 17.92
CA ALA A 195 18.78 -20.50 19.06
C ALA A 195 17.64 -19.96 19.96
N VAL A 196 17.64 -18.65 20.22
CA VAL A 196 16.59 -17.98 21.02
C VAL A 196 15.24 -18.06 20.31
N LEU A 197 15.20 -17.82 19.00
CA LEU A 197 13.96 -17.96 18.23
C LEU A 197 13.49 -19.42 18.16
N ASP A 198 14.39 -20.39 18.01
CA ASP A 198 14.04 -21.82 17.96
C ASP A 198 13.43 -22.29 19.30
N GLU A 199 13.98 -21.85 20.44
CA GLU A 199 13.41 -22.10 21.76
C GLU A 199 12.00 -21.49 21.91
N ALA A 200 11.76 -20.34 21.27
CA ALA A 200 10.45 -19.70 21.19
C ALA A 200 9.53 -20.27 20.09
N GLY A 201 9.84 -21.45 19.53
CA GLY A 201 9.01 -22.09 18.49
C GLY A 201 9.05 -21.37 17.13
N GLY A 202 10.12 -20.64 16.86
CA GLY A 202 10.34 -19.83 15.67
C GLY A 202 10.08 -18.33 15.87
N GLY A 203 9.43 -17.91 16.95
CA GLY A 203 9.09 -16.51 17.24
C GLY A 203 7.57 -16.24 17.19
N PRO A 204 7.13 -14.98 16.94
CA PRO A 204 7.94 -13.81 16.64
C PRO A 204 8.51 -13.18 17.92
N LEU A 205 9.74 -12.66 17.86
CA LEU A 205 10.35 -11.91 18.97
C LEU A 205 10.80 -10.53 18.51
N THR A 206 10.78 -9.57 19.42
CA THR A 206 11.39 -8.25 19.18
C THR A 206 12.91 -8.35 19.24
N THR A 207 13.59 -7.44 18.57
CA THR A 207 15.05 -7.32 18.57
C THR A 207 15.59 -7.08 19.98
N ASN A 208 14.90 -6.26 20.77
CA ASN A 208 15.24 -6.07 22.19
C ASN A 208 15.21 -7.38 22.99
N THR A 209 14.22 -8.24 22.76
CA THR A 209 14.16 -9.56 23.41
C THR A 209 15.32 -10.46 23.00
N LEU A 210 15.78 -10.37 21.74
CA LEU A 210 16.95 -11.12 21.27
C LEU A 210 18.24 -10.60 21.92
N LEU A 211 18.39 -9.27 22.02
CA LEU A 211 19.56 -8.62 22.63
C LEU A 211 19.74 -8.95 24.12
N GLU A 212 18.67 -9.28 24.85
CA GLU A 212 18.80 -9.74 26.25
C GLU A 212 19.64 -11.02 26.39
N GLN A 213 19.71 -11.85 25.34
CA GLN A 213 20.48 -13.10 25.31
C GLN A 213 21.75 -13.00 24.45
N ILE A 214 21.77 -12.05 23.51
CA ILE A 214 22.91 -11.78 22.63
C ILE A 214 23.67 -10.60 23.25
N GLU A 215 24.74 -10.87 24.01
CA GLU A 215 25.59 -9.82 24.63
C GLU A 215 26.35 -8.99 23.57
N LEU A 216 25.63 -8.15 22.82
CA LEU A 216 26.15 -7.31 21.74
C LEU A 216 26.45 -5.88 22.25
N ALA A 217 27.73 -5.54 22.35
CA ALA A 217 28.26 -4.18 22.60
C ALA A 217 27.41 -3.32 23.58
N PRO A 218 27.21 -3.77 24.83
CA PRO A 218 26.31 -3.13 25.80
C PRO A 218 26.72 -1.70 26.19
N GLU A 219 27.96 -1.30 25.89
CA GLU A 219 28.49 0.04 26.09
C GLU A 219 28.07 1.07 25.02
N VAL A 220 27.51 0.62 23.90
CA VAL A 220 27.04 1.47 22.79
C VAL A 220 25.59 1.88 23.03
N ASN A 221 25.16 2.98 22.39
CA ASN A 221 23.77 3.42 22.40
C ASN A 221 22.82 2.25 22.05
N PRO A 222 21.86 1.87 22.92
CA PRO A 222 21.01 0.70 22.70
C PRO A 222 20.23 0.73 21.38
N LYS A 223 19.79 1.91 20.92
CA LYS A 223 19.07 2.04 19.65
C LYS A 223 19.96 1.72 18.45
N LEU A 224 21.24 2.03 18.55
CA LEU A 224 22.22 1.70 17.53
C LEU A 224 22.47 0.20 17.47
N VAL A 225 22.59 -0.44 18.64
CA VAL A 225 22.77 -1.89 18.76
C VAL A 225 21.56 -2.63 18.20
N GLU A 226 20.35 -2.20 18.56
CA GLU A 226 19.08 -2.72 18.04
C GLU A 226 19.03 -2.63 16.51
N PHE A 227 19.23 -1.44 15.96
CA PHE A 227 19.21 -1.24 14.51
C PHE A 227 20.31 -2.04 13.77
N SER A 228 21.48 -2.19 14.38
CA SER A 228 22.58 -2.98 13.80
C SER A 228 22.25 -4.47 13.77
N LEU A 229 21.62 -4.99 14.81
CA LEU A 229 21.16 -6.38 14.85
C LEU A 229 20.03 -6.61 13.84
N ASP A 230 19.08 -5.68 13.74
CA ASP A 230 18.01 -5.75 12.74
C ASP A 230 18.58 -5.87 11.32
N LEU A 231 19.60 -5.07 11.00
CA LEU A 231 20.22 -5.13 9.67
C LEU A 231 20.82 -6.51 9.41
N ALA A 232 21.55 -7.02 10.39
CA ALA A 232 22.23 -8.30 10.26
C ALA A 232 21.25 -9.48 10.15
N LEU A 233 20.11 -9.40 10.83
CA LEU A 233 19.03 -10.39 10.71
C LEU A 233 18.33 -10.26 9.35
N GLN A 234 18.09 -9.04 8.84
CA GLN A 234 17.47 -8.82 7.53
C GLN A 234 18.32 -9.35 6.37
N GLU A 235 19.65 -9.22 6.47
CA GLU A 235 20.59 -9.69 5.45
C GLU A 235 20.78 -11.23 5.48
N ASP A 236 20.45 -11.90 6.59
CA ASP A 236 20.57 -13.35 6.72
C ASP A 236 19.25 -14.08 6.41
N THR A 237 19.30 -14.93 5.39
CA THR A 237 18.14 -15.67 4.86
C THR A 237 17.42 -16.61 5.83
N ARG A 238 17.99 -16.90 7.01
CA ARG A 238 17.36 -17.73 8.04
C ARG A 238 16.22 -17.02 8.76
N PHE A 239 16.27 -15.69 8.81
CA PHE A 239 15.31 -14.86 9.52
C PHE A 239 14.40 -14.15 8.53
N ASP A 240 13.14 -14.00 8.90
CA ASP A 240 12.18 -13.17 8.19
C ASP A 240 11.61 -12.14 9.20
N GLU A 241 11.50 -10.89 8.75
CA GLU A 241 10.77 -9.83 9.45
C GLU A 241 9.28 -10.02 9.17
N VAL A 242 8.48 -10.14 10.22
CA VAL A 242 7.05 -10.52 10.15
C VAL A 242 6.13 -9.55 10.90
N GLY A 243 6.66 -8.42 11.34
CA GLY A 243 5.94 -7.43 12.12
C GLY A 243 5.02 -6.54 11.28
N PRO A 244 3.99 -5.95 11.91
CA PRO A 244 3.22 -4.88 11.27
C PRO A 244 4.04 -3.59 11.16
N ALA A 245 3.58 -2.65 10.35
CA ALA A 245 4.23 -1.38 10.11
C ALA A 245 4.55 -0.65 11.44
N GLY A 246 5.84 -0.39 11.66
CA GLY A 246 6.36 0.28 12.85
C GLY A 246 6.94 -0.66 13.92
N ASP A 247 6.58 -1.94 13.90
CA ASP A 247 7.04 -2.96 14.84
C ASP A 247 7.96 -3.96 14.12
N VAL A 248 9.20 -4.11 14.59
CA VAL A 248 10.15 -5.10 14.04
C VAL A 248 10.02 -6.39 14.83
N LEU A 249 9.58 -7.45 14.15
CA LEU A 249 9.40 -8.77 14.75
C LEU A 249 10.09 -9.83 13.90
N TRP A 250 10.98 -10.61 14.52
CA TRP A 250 11.77 -11.63 13.85
C TRP A 250 11.19 -13.01 14.02
N PHE A 251 11.17 -13.77 12.92
CA PHE A 251 10.75 -15.16 12.90
C PHE A 251 11.76 -16.04 12.14
N LEU A 252 11.87 -17.31 12.52
CA LEU A 252 12.69 -18.28 11.76
C LEU A 252 11.94 -18.76 10.53
N ARG A 253 12.47 -18.42 9.35
CA ARG A 253 11.87 -18.74 8.06
C ARG A 253 11.59 -20.25 7.89
N ARG A 254 12.47 -21.11 8.40
CA ARG A 254 12.30 -22.59 8.30
C ARG A 254 11.14 -23.14 9.13
N LEU A 255 10.65 -22.38 10.11
CA LEU A 255 9.53 -22.75 10.98
C LEU A 255 8.23 -22.04 10.58
N GLU A 256 8.24 -21.22 9.53
CA GLU A 256 7.01 -20.64 8.99
C GLU A 256 6.09 -21.75 8.46
N PRO A 257 4.75 -21.57 8.56
CA PRO A 257 3.81 -22.50 7.96
C PRO A 257 4.06 -22.65 6.44
N ALA A 258 4.01 -23.88 5.93
CA ALA A 258 4.23 -24.14 4.50
C ALA A 258 3.26 -23.35 3.60
N ASP A 259 2.01 -23.19 4.04
CA ASP A 259 0.96 -22.45 3.34
C ASP A 259 1.15 -20.91 3.39
N VAL A 260 2.10 -20.43 4.19
CA VAL A 260 2.50 -19.02 4.26
C VAL A 260 3.66 -18.76 3.30
N LEU A 261 4.57 -19.73 3.15
CA LEU A 261 5.66 -19.69 2.19
C LEU A 261 5.18 -19.87 0.75
N GLU A 262 4.27 -20.83 0.53
CA GLU A 262 3.74 -21.17 -0.79
C GLU A 262 2.21 -21.23 -0.75
N PRO A 263 1.50 -20.68 -1.76
CA PRO A 263 0.04 -20.75 -1.79
C PRO A 263 -0.47 -22.20 -1.72
N PRO A 264 -1.48 -22.48 -0.86
CA PRO A 264 -2.18 -23.75 -0.83
C PRO A 264 -2.65 -24.18 -2.22
N VAL A 265 -2.62 -25.49 -2.49
CA VAL A 265 -2.94 -26.06 -3.82
C VAL A 265 -4.28 -25.58 -4.37
N HIS A 266 -5.26 -25.35 -3.49
CA HIS A 266 -6.62 -24.94 -3.83
C HIS A 266 -6.72 -23.43 -4.15
N LEU A 267 -5.79 -22.61 -3.66
CA LEU A 267 -5.73 -21.17 -3.97
C LEU A 267 -4.91 -20.86 -5.22
N ARG A 268 -4.15 -21.82 -5.75
CA ARG A 268 -3.34 -21.63 -6.96
C ARG A 268 -4.24 -21.35 -8.16
N TYR A 269 -4.13 -20.14 -8.69
CA TYR A 269 -4.87 -19.68 -9.86
C TYR A 269 -3.93 -19.44 -11.04
N THR A 270 -4.27 -20.01 -12.20
CA THR A 270 -3.66 -19.66 -13.48
C THR A 270 -4.55 -18.64 -14.18
N PRO A 271 -4.06 -17.42 -14.48
CA PRO A 271 -4.84 -16.39 -15.16
C PRO A 271 -5.51 -16.91 -16.43
N ILE A 272 -6.79 -16.57 -16.57
CA ILE A 272 -7.61 -16.90 -17.74
C ILE A 272 -7.82 -15.60 -18.48
N GLU A 273 -7.42 -15.54 -19.76
CA GLU A 273 -7.69 -14.38 -20.60
C GLU A 273 -9.18 -14.28 -20.92
N TYR A 274 -9.75 -13.09 -20.75
CA TYR A 274 -11.13 -12.80 -21.11
C TYR A 274 -11.30 -11.31 -21.46
N ASP A 275 -12.29 -11.00 -22.28
CA ASP A 275 -12.65 -9.63 -22.62
C ASP A 275 -13.65 -9.09 -21.60
N ARG A 276 -13.16 -8.20 -20.71
CA ARG A 276 -13.97 -7.55 -19.67
C ARG A 276 -15.05 -6.62 -20.25
N SER A 277 -14.87 -6.11 -21.48
CA SER A 277 -15.85 -5.21 -22.12
C SER A 277 -17.18 -5.90 -22.45
N LEU A 278 -17.18 -7.24 -22.49
CA LEU A 278 -18.37 -8.05 -22.71
C LEU A 278 -19.23 -8.21 -21.45
N ILE A 279 -18.71 -7.86 -20.28
CA ILE A 279 -19.41 -8.01 -19.01
C ILE A 279 -20.39 -6.84 -18.82
N SER A 280 -21.68 -7.16 -18.65
CA SER A 280 -22.74 -6.16 -18.43
C SER A 280 -22.64 -5.47 -17.06
N GLY A 281 -23.33 -4.33 -16.88
CA GLY A 281 -23.36 -3.59 -15.61
C GLY A 281 -23.77 -4.47 -14.43
N ASP A 282 -24.91 -5.16 -14.51
CA ASP A 282 -25.40 -6.07 -13.46
C ASP A 282 -24.40 -7.18 -13.10
N MET A 283 -23.61 -7.66 -14.08
CA MET A 283 -22.56 -8.65 -13.83
C MET A 283 -21.34 -8.04 -13.14
N LEU A 284 -20.98 -6.78 -13.44
CA LEU A 284 -19.92 -6.07 -12.74
C LEU A 284 -20.31 -5.79 -11.28
N ASP A 285 -21.57 -5.41 -11.05
CA ASP A 285 -22.13 -5.25 -9.70
C ASP A 285 -22.07 -6.57 -8.93
N LEU A 286 -22.40 -7.69 -9.59
CA LEU A 286 -22.25 -9.03 -9.01
C LEU A 286 -20.79 -9.36 -8.67
N GLU A 287 -19.83 -9.09 -9.57
CA GLU A 287 -18.41 -9.31 -9.29
C GLU A 287 -17.95 -8.49 -8.08
N GLN A 288 -18.36 -7.23 -7.99
CA GLN A 288 -18.05 -6.37 -6.85
C GLN A 288 -18.69 -6.90 -5.56
N MET A 289 -19.94 -7.36 -5.61
CA MET A 289 -20.64 -7.94 -4.45
C MET A 289 -19.99 -9.25 -3.96
N LEU A 290 -19.52 -10.09 -4.88
CA LEU A 290 -18.80 -11.32 -4.52
C LEU A 290 -17.45 -11.00 -3.89
N SER A 291 -16.84 -9.87 -4.27
CA SER A 291 -15.59 -9.35 -3.72
C SER A 291 -14.52 -10.44 -3.58
N ASP A 292 -14.31 -11.20 -4.66
CA ASP A 292 -13.27 -12.22 -4.74
C ASP A 292 -11.88 -11.55 -4.69
N GLU A 293 -10.94 -12.15 -3.97
CA GLU A 293 -9.61 -11.58 -3.76
C GLU A 293 -8.80 -11.46 -5.06
N LEU A 294 -9.11 -12.28 -6.08
CA LEU A 294 -8.47 -12.25 -7.38
C LEU A 294 -9.12 -11.29 -8.38
N SER A 295 -10.29 -10.74 -8.07
CA SER A 295 -10.94 -9.72 -8.90
C SER A 295 -10.17 -8.39 -8.90
N PRO A 296 -10.33 -7.56 -9.94
CA PRO A 296 -9.71 -6.24 -9.99
C PRO A 296 -10.16 -5.35 -8.82
N VAL A 297 -9.20 -4.68 -8.17
CA VAL A 297 -9.49 -3.73 -7.10
C VAL A 297 -10.06 -2.45 -7.74
N THR A 298 -11.35 -2.17 -7.51
CA THR A 298 -11.97 -0.89 -7.88
C THR A 298 -11.79 0.12 -6.73
N ALA A 299 -11.56 1.38 -7.06
CA ALA A 299 -11.12 2.44 -6.12
C ALA A 299 -12.16 2.89 -5.08
N SER A 300 -13.24 2.13 -4.83
CA SER A 300 -14.45 2.64 -4.14
C SER A 300 -14.84 1.94 -2.84
N TYR A 301 -13.92 1.25 -2.17
CA TYR A 301 -14.23 0.69 -0.85
C TYR A 301 -14.01 1.74 0.23
N ARG A 302 -15.09 2.16 0.90
CA ARG A 302 -14.98 2.98 2.12
C ARG A 302 -14.30 2.14 3.20
N HIS A 303 -13.30 2.71 3.85
CA HIS A 303 -12.69 2.10 5.03
C HIS A 303 -13.70 2.07 6.17
N MET A 304 -14.34 0.91 6.34
CA MET A 304 -15.22 0.60 7.47
C MET A 304 -14.42 -0.14 8.55
N ASP A 305 -14.83 -0.05 9.81
CA ASP A 305 -14.15 -0.78 10.90
C ASP A 305 -14.60 -2.25 11.02
N ASP A 306 -15.58 -2.63 10.20
CA ASP A 306 -16.12 -3.97 10.03
C ASP A 306 -16.25 -4.36 8.56
N GLY A 307 -16.35 -5.67 8.32
CA GLY A 307 -16.49 -6.24 6.98
C GLY A 307 -17.02 -7.67 7.02
N GLU A 308 -17.52 -8.13 5.88
CA GLU A 308 -18.10 -9.47 5.72
C GLU A 308 -17.49 -10.19 4.53
N VAL A 309 -17.24 -11.48 4.69
CA VAL A 309 -16.70 -12.36 3.66
C VAL A 309 -17.61 -13.59 3.52
N LYS A 310 -18.01 -13.88 2.29
CA LYS A 310 -18.70 -15.12 1.94
C LYS A 310 -17.66 -16.16 1.50
N LEU A 311 -17.51 -17.22 2.28
CA LEU A 311 -16.38 -18.14 2.12
C LEU A 311 -16.57 -19.07 0.93
N ILE A 312 -15.59 -19.13 0.02
CA ILE A 312 -15.56 -20.13 -1.07
C ILE A 312 -14.83 -21.40 -0.63
N TYR A 313 -15.10 -22.52 -1.31
CA TYR A 313 -14.49 -23.82 -1.00
C TYR A 313 -12.96 -23.77 -0.86
N PRO A 314 -12.19 -23.14 -1.78
CA PRO A 314 -10.73 -23.14 -1.69
C PRO A 314 -10.19 -22.57 -0.37
N HIS A 315 -10.81 -21.50 0.12
CA HIS A 315 -10.44 -20.88 1.39
C HIS A 315 -10.90 -21.71 2.59
N CYS A 316 -12.12 -22.26 2.54
CA CYS A 316 -12.64 -23.17 3.56
C CYS A 316 -11.73 -24.39 3.74
N ARG A 317 -11.38 -25.06 2.63
CA ARG A 317 -10.53 -26.26 2.63
C ARG A 317 -9.10 -25.97 3.10
N SER A 318 -8.56 -24.82 2.74
CA SER A 318 -7.19 -24.44 3.10
C SER A 318 -7.08 -23.78 4.48
N GLY A 319 -8.18 -23.60 5.22
CA GLY A 319 -8.17 -22.87 6.49
C GLY A 319 -7.66 -21.44 6.36
N THR A 320 -8.03 -20.77 5.26
CA THR A 320 -7.62 -19.40 4.94
C THR A 320 -8.83 -18.49 4.78
N LEU A 321 -8.59 -17.19 4.75
CA LEU A 321 -9.59 -16.16 4.47
C LEU A 321 -9.10 -15.29 3.29
N PRO A 322 -9.96 -14.95 2.32
CA PRO A 322 -9.58 -14.06 1.22
C PRO A 322 -9.28 -12.66 1.74
N LEU A 323 -8.16 -12.08 1.30
CA LEU A 323 -7.81 -10.68 1.56
C LEU A 323 -8.36 -9.81 0.42
N SER A 324 -9.68 -9.77 0.30
CA SER A 324 -10.36 -9.05 -0.76
C SER A 324 -10.35 -7.54 -0.56
N ALA A 325 -10.72 -6.79 -1.61
CA ALA A 325 -10.75 -5.34 -1.57
C ALA A 325 -11.68 -4.78 -0.47
N SER A 326 -12.74 -5.51 -0.11
CA SER A 326 -13.71 -5.08 0.90
C SER A 326 -13.22 -5.23 2.34
N VAL A 327 -12.19 -6.04 2.61
CA VAL A 327 -11.72 -6.34 3.98
C VAL A 327 -10.23 -6.16 4.20
N ARG A 328 -9.44 -5.95 3.14
CA ARG A 328 -7.97 -5.85 3.21
C ARG A 328 -7.45 -4.75 4.15
N HIS A 329 -8.24 -3.70 4.39
CA HIS A 329 -7.89 -2.58 5.27
C HIS A 329 -8.08 -2.90 6.76
N LEU A 330 -8.76 -4.00 7.10
CA LEU A 330 -8.90 -4.47 8.48
C LEU A 330 -7.63 -5.20 8.96
N PHE A 331 -6.80 -5.67 8.05
CA PHE A 331 -5.60 -6.44 8.35
C PHE A 331 -4.35 -5.55 8.36
N PRO A 332 -3.35 -5.86 9.20
CA PRO A 332 -2.11 -5.09 9.29
C PRO A 332 -1.35 -5.02 7.95
N THR A 333 -0.64 -3.92 7.76
CA THR A 333 0.33 -3.64 6.69
C THR A 333 1.75 -3.75 7.24
N ALA A 334 2.75 -3.86 6.37
CA ALA A 334 4.16 -3.72 6.71
C ALA A 334 4.85 -2.89 5.63
N TYR A 335 5.97 -2.27 5.96
CA TYR A 335 6.78 -1.51 5.01
C TYR A 335 7.54 -2.45 4.07
N GLU A 336 8.15 -3.49 4.63
CA GLU A 336 9.09 -4.36 3.91
C GLU A 336 8.70 -5.84 3.98
N ALA A 337 8.08 -6.30 5.09
CA ALA A 337 7.70 -7.71 5.24
C ALA A 337 6.69 -8.18 4.17
N PRO A 338 7.01 -9.24 3.40
CA PRO A 338 6.08 -9.83 2.45
C PRO A 338 4.92 -10.58 3.15
N ARG A 339 5.15 -10.96 4.41
CA ARG A 339 4.27 -11.78 5.24
C ARG A 339 4.22 -11.19 6.64
N ILE A 340 3.03 -11.04 7.18
CA ILE A 340 2.85 -10.39 8.49
C ILE A 340 2.21 -11.38 9.43
N ARG A 341 2.85 -11.62 10.57
CA ARG A 341 2.29 -12.41 11.65
C ARG A 341 1.52 -11.50 12.60
N PHE A 342 0.28 -11.86 12.89
CA PHE A 342 -0.61 -11.07 13.74
C PHE A 342 -1.48 -11.98 14.60
N MET A 343 -2.39 -11.37 15.38
CA MET A 343 -3.31 -12.09 16.25
C MET A 343 -4.74 -11.97 15.76
N LEU A 344 -5.35 -13.12 15.51
CA LEU A 344 -6.79 -13.27 15.34
C LEU A 344 -7.43 -13.43 16.71
N VAL A 345 -8.65 -12.91 16.86
CA VAL A 345 -9.42 -13.02 18.11
C VAL A 345 -10.78 -13.60 17.78
N ASP A 346 -11.13 -14.72 18.40
CA ASP A 346 -12.46 -15.29 18.32
C ASP A 346 -13.47 -14.33 18.99
N GLY A 347 -14.41 -13.80 18.22
CA GLY A 347 -15.40 -12.82 18.69
C GLY A 347 -16.40 -13.37 19.70
N ASP A 348 -16.58 -14.69 19.75
CA ASP A 348 -17.52 -15.34 20.69
C ASP A 348 -16.84 -15.67 22.03
N THR A 349 -15.58 -16.09 21.99
CA THR A 349 -14.85 -16.57 23.19
C THR A 349 -13.79 -15.59 23.72
N GLY A 350 -13.32 -14.66 22.88
CA GLY A 350 -12.18 -13.80 23.16
C GLY A 350 -10.82 -14.50 23.06
N GLU A 351 -10.79 -15.77 22.62
CA GLU A 351 -9.57 -16.54 22.44
C GLU A 351 -8.69 -15.92 21.35
N GLU A 352 -7.44 -15.57 21.70
CA GLU A 352 -6.46 -15.06 20.74
C GLU A 352 -5.66 -16.22 20.14
N PHE A 353 -5.50 -16.24 18.81
CA PHE A 353 -4.72 -17.26 18.11
C PHE A 353 -3.91 -16.67 16.93
N PRO A 354 -2.82 -17.34 16.51
CA PRO A 354 -1.96 -16.85 15.44
C PRO A 354 -2.68 -16.72 14.09
N GLY A 355 -2.44 -15.62 13.39
CA GLY A 355 -2.76 -15.46 11.98
C GLY A 355 -1.55 -14.99 11.17
N TRP A 356 -1.56 -15.28 9.88
CA TRP A 356 -0.55 -14.79 8.93
C TRP A 356 -1.23 -14.10 7.76
N VAL A 357 -0.87 -12.85 7.48
CA VAL A 357 -1.31 -12.15 6.26
C VAL A 357 -0.25 -12.36 5.18
N VAL A 358 -0.64 -12.99 4.07
CA VAL A 358 0.19 -13.15 2.88
C VAL A 358 -0.30 -12.16 1.83
N ARG A 359 0.15 -10.90 1.94
CA ARG A 359 -0.42 -9.78 1.16
C ARG A 359 -0.22 -9.92 -0.33
N GLU A 360 0.99 -10.30 -0.77
CA GLU A 360 1.32 -10.50 -2.18
C GLU A 360 0.37 -11.50 -2.86
N LYS A 361 -0.04 -12.54 -2.10
CA LYS A 361 -0.91 -13.61 -2.58
C LYS A 361 -2.38 -13.43 -2.19
N ARG A 362 -2.70 -12.35 -1.47
CA ARG A 362 -4.05 -11.89 -1.08
C ARG A 362 -4.86 -12.88 -0.22
N TYR A 363 -4.25 -13.49 0.79
CA TYR A 363 -5.00 -14.29 1.77
C TYR A 363 -4.44 -14.19 3.19
N VAL A 364 -5.24 -14.62 4.15
CA VAL A 364 -4.88 -14.78 5.56
C VAL A 364 -4.91 -16.28 5.90
N HIS A 365 -3.88 -16.79 6.56
CA HIS A 365 -3.75 -18.17 7.01
C HIS A 365 -3.89 -18.28 8.54
N GLY A 366 -4.34 -19.45 9.02
CA GLY A 366 -4.47 -19.75 10.46
C GLY A 366 -5.89 -20.03 10.94
N LEU A 367 -6.84 -20.29 10.04
CA LEU A 367 -8.27 -20.42 10.38
C LEU A 367 -8.81 -21.85 10.37
N ALA A 368 -7.99 -22.86 10.05
CA ALA A 368 -8.43 -24.25 9.91
C ALA A 368 -9.14 -24.77 11.17
N GLU A 369 -8.47 -24.64 12.33
CA GLU A 369 -9.02 -25.10 13.62
C GLU A 369 -10.27 -24.28 14.01
N TRP A 370 -10.25 -22.97 13.76
CA TRP A 370 -11.39 -22.10 14.05
C TRP A 370 -12.61 -22.45 13.19
N TYR A 371 -12.41 -22.77 11.89
CA TYR A 371 -13.47 -23.25 11.00
C TYR A 371 -14.07 -24.58 11.48
N GLN A 372 -13.22 -25.52 11.88
CA GLN A 372 -13.69 -26.81 12.42
C GLN A 372 -14.51 -26.63 13.70
N LYS A 373 -14.03 -25.79 14.63
CA LYS A 373 -14.70 -25.49 15.91
C LYS A 373 -16.09 -24.87 15.70
N HIS A 374 -16.23 -24.00 14.70
CA HIS A 374 -17.48 -23.28 14.42
C HIS A 374 -18.37 -23.95 13.35
N GLY A 375 -17.97 -25.10 12.82
CA GLY A 375 -18.72 -25.81 11.78
C GLY A 375 -18.86 -25.00 10.49
N VAL A 376 -17.82 -24.23 10.15
CA VAL A 376 -17.77 -23.41 8.94
C VAL A 376 -17.69 -24.31 7.71
N MET A 377 -18.51 -24.00 6.72
CA MET A 377 -18.59 -24.69 5.43
C MET A 377 -18.53 -23.69 4.26
N PRO A 378 -18.32 -24.13 3.01
CA PRO A 378 -18.43 -23.25 1.86
C PRO A 378 -19.79 -22.55 1.83
N GLY A 379 -19.78 -21.24 1.60
CA GLY A 379 -20.93 -20.34 1.67
C GLY A 379 -21.18 -19.73 3.05
N SER A 380 -20.44 -20.12 4.10
CA SER A 380 -20.54 -19.48 5.41
C SER A 380 -20.17 -18.01 5.36
N ILE A 381 -20.84 -17.23 6.19
CA ILE A 381 -20.62 -15.80 6.31
C ILE A 381 -19.69 -15.54 7.50
N ILE A 382 -18.52 -14.96 7.20
CA ILE A 382 -17.51 -14.60 8.19
C ILE A 382 -17.52 -13.09 8.37
N ARG A 383 -17.66 -12.63 9.61
CA ARG A 383 -17.60 -11.21 9.98
C ARG A 383 -16.26 -10.89 10.60
N LEU A 384 -15.72 -9.75 10.18
CA LEU A 384 -14.42 -9.23 10.58
C LEU A 384 -14.61 -7.85 11.17
N ARG A 385 -13.83 -7.54 12.19
CA ARG A 385 -13.72 -6.18 12.73
C ARG A 385 -12.32 -5.96 13.30
N LYS A 386 -11.90 -4.70 13.38
CA LYS A 386 -10.67 -4.37 14.12
C LYS A 386 -10.82 -4.74 15.60
N GLY A 387 -9.75 -5.28 16.16
CA GLY A 387 -9.65 -5.56 17.59
C GLY A 387 -9.38 -4.31 18.42
N ASN A 388 -9.30 -4.50 19.73
CA ASN A 388 -9.04 -3.41 20.66
C ASN A 388 -7.56 -3.00 20.69
N LYS A 389 -6.66 -3.92 20.34
CA LYS A 389 -5.22 -3.66 20.22
C LYS A 389 -4.86 -3.44 18.74
N PRO A 390 -3.90 -2.57 18.42
CA PRO A 390 -3.35 -2.45 17.07
C PRO A 390 -2.92 -3.81 16.51
N GLY A 391 -3.20 -4.07 15.23
CA GLY A 391 -2.86 -5.33 14.56
C GLY A 391 -3.76 -6.53 14.87
N GLN A 392 -4.67 -6.44 15.85
CA GLN A 392 -5.65 -7.51 16.11
C GLN A 392 -6.84 -7.45 15.17
N VAL A 393 -7.28 -8.60 14.70
CA VAL A 393 -8.53 -8.74 13.93
C VAL A 393 -9.45 -9.71 14.63
N VAL A 394 -10.65 -9.26 14.96
CA VAL A 394 -11.68 -10.11 15.56
C VAL A 394 -12.46 -10.77 14.43
N ILE A 395 -12.61 -12.09 14.52
CA ILE A 395 -13.36 -12.92 13.60
C ILE A 395 -14.56 -13.55 14.31
N SER A 396 -15.70 -13.56 13.62
CA SER A 396 -16.91 -14.20 14.13
C SER A 396 -17.74 -14.78 12.98
N THR A 397 -18.60 -15.73 13.31
CA THR A 397 -19.66 -16.19 12.42
C THR A 397 -20.94 -16.33 13.22
N ASP A 398 -22.09 -16.12 12.59
CA ASP A 398 -23.36 -16.28 13.28
C ASP A 398 -23.60 -17.77 13.58
N SER A 399 -23.44 -18.15 14.84
CA SER A 399 -23.79 -19.49 15.29
C SER A 399 -25.31 -19.65 15.39
N ARG A 400 -25.83 -20.72 14.79
CA ARG A 400 -27.25 -21.12 14.90
C ARG A 400 -27.34 -22.51 15.49
N ARG A 401 -28.51 -22.85 16.05
CA ARG A 401 -28.76 -24.24 16.46
C ARG A 401 -28.66 -25.13 15.22
N PRO A 402 -27.84 -26.20 15.24
CA PRO A 402 -27.69 -27.06 14.09
C PRO A 402 -29.03 -27.56 13.56
N SER A 403 -29.32 -27.28 12.30
CA SER A 403 -30.56 -27.62 11.60
C SER A 403 -30.24 -28.53 10.41
N ARG A 404 -31.21 -29.36 10.01
CA ARG A 404 -31.12 -30.16 8.78
C ARG A 404 -31.76 -29.38 7.64
N GLU A 405 -30.94 -28.86 6.73
CA GLU A 405 -31.35 -28.02 5.62
C GLU A 405 -31.03 -28.69 4.28
N TRP A 406 -31.80 -28.37 3.24
CA TRP A 406 -31.54 -28.87 1.90
C TRP A 406 -30.44 -28.01 1.27
N ILE A 407 -29.25 -28.57 1.16
CA ILE A 407 -28.07 -27.88 0.64
C ILE A 407 -27.60 -28.57 -0.63
N ARG A 408 -27.15 -27.77 -1.60
CA ARG A 408 -26.46 -28.27 -2.80
C ARG A 408 -25.22 -29.03 -2.35
N THR A 409 -25.20 -30.32 -2.59
CA THR A 409 -24.12 -31.22 -2.15
C THR A 409 -23.37 -31.70 -3.38
N VAL A 410 -22.04 -31.56 -3.34
CA VAL A 410 -21.17 -32.16 -4.36
C VAL A 410 -20.96 -33.63 -4.04
N LEU A 411 -21.08 -34.49 -5.05
CA LEU A 411 -20.79 -35.92 -4.95
C LEU A 411 -19.77 -36.29 -6.02
N VAL A 412 -18.76 -37.06 -5.61
CA VAL A 412 -17.72 -37.57 -6.51
C VAL A 412 -18.05 -39.02 -6.86
N GLY A 413 -18.22 -39.29 -8.16
CA GLY A 413 -18.43 -40.63 -8.68
C GLY A 413 -17.15 -41.46 -8.68
N SER A 414 -17.28 -42.78 -8.78
CA SER A 414 -16.12 -43.71 -8.83
C SER A 414 -15.20 -43.51 -10.04
N ASP A 415 -15.68 -42.83 -11.08
CA ASP A 415 -14.92 -42.45 -12.28
C ASP A 415 -14.23 -41.07 -12.14
N GLY A 416 -14.41 -40.40 -11.00
CA GLY A 416 -13.98 -39.03 -10.76
C GLY A 416 -14.89 -37.97 -11.38
N GLY A 417 -16.08 -38.36 -11.86
CA GLY A 417 -17.12 -37.44 -12.30
C GLY A 417 -17.71 -36.67 -11.12
N ILE A 418 -18.09 -35.42 -11.36
CA ILE A 418 -18.65 -34.54 -10.33
C ILE A 418 -20.12 -34.32 -10.63
N VAL A 419 -20.98 -34.57 -9.66
CA VAL A 419 -22.41 -34.31 -9.76
C VAL A 419 -22.87 -33.49 -8.56
N PHE A 420 -23.92 -32.70 -8.76
CA PHE A 420 -24.57 -31.95 -7.69
C PHE A 420 -25.94 -32.55 -7.39
N ALA A 421 -26.30 -32.62 -6.11
CA ALA A 421 -27.61 -33.09 -5.65
C ALA A 421 -28.10 -32.23 -4.48
N MET A 422 -29.41 -32.02 -4.37
CA MET A 422 -29.99 -31.44 -3.16
C MET A 422 -30.09 -32.54 -2.10
N LEU A 423 -29.33 -32.43 -1.02
CA LEU A 423 -29.36 -33.39 0.09
C LEU A 423 -29.56 -32.65 1.42
N LYS A 424 -30.12 -33.36 2.41
CA LYS A 424 -30.25 -32.81 3.77
C LYS A 424 -28.90 -32.85 4.48
N GLN A 425 -28.38 -31.68 4.78
CA GLN A 425 -27.10 -31.48 5.46
C GLN A 425 -27.31 -30.80 6.82
N VAL A 426 -26.42 -31.07 7.77
CA VAL A 426 -26.44 -30.37 9.06
C VAL A 426 -25.67 -29.07 8.89
N VAL A 427 -26.34 -27.94 9.16
CA VAL A 427 -25.75 -26.60 9.04
C VAL A 427 -25.78 -25.94 10.42
N SER A 428 -24.63 -25.43 10.87
CA SER A 428 -24.43 -24.90 12.23
C SER A 428 -24.33 -23.37 12.29
N GLY A 429 -24.41 -22.68 11.16
CA GLY A 429 -24.27 -21.22 11.10
C GLY A 429 -25.05 -20.58 9.94
N THR A 430 -24.97 -19.25 9.83
CA THR A 430 -25.56 -18.53 8.70
C THR A 430 -24.70 -18.74 7.45
N VAL A 431 -25.35 -19.18 6.36
CA VAL A 431 -24.74 -19.37 5.04
C VAL A 431 -25.49 -18.56 3.99
N ASP A 432 -24.77 -18.14 2.94
CA ASP A 432 -25.38 -17.61 1.72
C ASP A 432 -25.95 -18.77 0.89
N GLU A 433 -27.26 -18.79 0.67
CA GLU A 433 -27.96 -19.91 0.00
C GLU A 433 -27.42 -20.20 -1.41
N ARG A 434 -27.00 -19.16 -2.14
CA ARG A 434 -26.48 -19.27 -3.51
C ARG A 434 -25.02 -19.72 -3.51
N MET A 435 -24.25 -19.48 -2.45
CA MET A 435 -22.85 -19.93 -2.35
C MET A 435 -22.69 -21.26 -1.59
N ALA A 436 -23.66 -21.63 -0.74
CA ALA A 436 -23.57 -22.80 0.13
C ALA A 436 -23.48 -24.13 -0.64
N ILE A 437 -22.34 -24.82 -0.51
CA ILE A 437 -22.14 -26.16 -1.07
C ILE A 437 -21.59 -27.07 0.02
N ALA A 438 -22.30 -28.18 0.27
CA ALA A 438 -21.85 -29.19 1.20
C ALA A 438 -20.91 -30.19 0.52
N ILE A 439 -19.87 -30.58 1.25
CA ILE A 439 -18.78 -31.43 0.76
C ILE A 439 -18.60 -32.57 1.77
N PRO A 440 -19.33 -33.68 1.60
CA PRO A 440 -19.31 -34.79 2.56
C PRO A 440 -18.03 -35.62 2.48
N ASP A 441 -17.31 -35.56 1.35
CA ASP A 441 -16.08 -36.30 1.10
C ASP A 441 -15.04 -35.34 0.50
N GLU A 442 -14.25 -34.71 1.37
CA GLU A 442 -13.20 -33.76 0.98
C GLU A 442 -12.02 -34.47 0.29
N GLU A 443 -11.70 -35.70 0.70
CA GLU A 443 -10.57 -36.46 0.16
C GLU A 443 -10.81 -36.84 -1.31
N ALA A 444 -11.99 -37.35 -1.63
CA ALA A 444 -12.34 -37.67 -3.02
C ALA A 444 -12.35 -36.41 -3.90
N LEU A 445 -12.77 -35.27 -3.36
CA LEU A 445 -12.77 -34.02 -4.10
C LEU A 445 -11.35 -33.49 -4.34
N ASP A 446 -10.44 -33.65 -3.37
CA ASP A 446 -9.03 -33.28 -3.49
C ASP A 446 -8.34 -34.08 -4.62
N GLU A 447 -8.64 -35.37 -4.77
CA GLU A 447 -8.13 -36.16 -5.89
C GLU A 447 -8.59 -35.62 -7.25
N VAL A 448 -9.86 -35.24 -7.34
CA VAL A 448 -10.42 -34.65 -8.57
C VAL A 448 -9.79 -33.28 -8.86
N TRP A 449 -9.56 -32.46 -7.83
CA TRP A 449 -8.87 -31.18 -7.95
C TRP A 449 -7.46 -31.36 -8.55
N LEU A 450 -6.66 -32.27 -7.98
CA LEU A 450 -5.31 -32.57 -8.46
C LEU A 450 -5.30 -33.12 -9.89
N LYS A 451 -6.28 -33.97 -10.23
CA LYS A 451 -6.46 -34.52 -11.58
C LYS A 451 -6.78 -33.40 -12.59
N ASN A 452 -7.69 -32.50 -12.25
CA ASN A 452 -8.06 -31.36 -13.10
C ASN A 452 -6.89 -30.41 -13.36
N GLN A 453 -6.06 -30.15 -12.35
CA GLN A 453 -4.84 -29.36 -12.51
C GLN A 453 -3.86 -30.01 -13.50
N LYS A 454 -3.69 -31.34 -13.43
CA LYS A 454 -2.77 -32.07 -14.32
C LYS A 454 -3.26 -32.16 -15.76
N HIS A 455 -4.56 -32.42 -15.97
CA HIS A 455 -5.12 -32.63 -17.32
C HIS A 455 -5.49 -31.33 -18.05
N GLN A 456 -5.45 -30.18 -17.38
CA GLN A 456 -5.76 -28.86 -17.95
C GLN A 456 -7.07 -28.86 -18.75
N ILE A 457 -8.16 -29.32 -18.13
CA ILE A 457 -9.49 -29.29 -18.77
C ILE A 457 -9.77 -27.86 -19.26
N PRO A 458 -10.19 -27.67 -20.53
CA PRO A 458 -10.55 -26.35 -21.04
C PRO A 458 -11.57 -25.69 -20.13
N PHE A 459 -11.32 -24.44 -19.75
CA PHE A 459 -12.15 -23.72 -18.77
C PHE A 459 -13.62 -23.65 -19.21
N GLU A 460 -13.86 -23.45 -20.50
CA GLU A 460 -15.19 -23.46 -21.10
C GLU A 460 -15.94 -24.77 -20.88
N ASN A 461 -15.28 -25.91 -21.09
CA ASN A 461 -15.89 -27.23 -20.87
C ASN A 461 -16.24 -27.45 -19.40
N LEU A 462 -15.39 -26.98 -18.48
CA LEU A 462 -15.65 -27.04 -17.04
C LEU A 462 -16.91 -26.26 -16.68
N VAL A 463 -17.02 -25.02 -17.16
CA VAL A 463 -18.18 -24.16 -16.90
C VAL A 463 -19.45 -24.76 -17.48
N VAL A 464 -19.43 -25.20 -18.75
CA VAL A 464 -20.60 -25.82 -19.41
C VAL A 464 -21.06 -27.08 -18.67
N ASN A 465 -20.12 -27.95 -18.28
CA ASN A 465 -20.46 -29.16 -17.52
C ASN A 465 -21.04 -28.82 -16.15
N THR A 466 -20.49 -27.82 -15.46
CA THR A 466 -20.99 -27.35 -14.16
C THR A 466 -22.41 -26.78 -14.29
N VAL A 467 -22.68 -25.95 -15.31
CA VAL A 467 -24.04 -25.46 -15.60
C VAL A 467 -25.01 -26.61 -15.86
N ARG A 468 -24.59 -27.62 -16.65
CA ARG A 468 -25.44 -28.78 -16.96
C ARG A 468 -25.81 -29.56 -15.70
N GLU A 469 -24.88 -29.76 -14.76
CA GLU A 469 -25.17 -30.44 -13.50
C GLU A 469 -26.06 -29.60 -12.58
N LEU A 470 -25.78 -28.30 -12.44
CA LEU A 470 -26.60 -27.41 -11.60
C LEU A 470 -28.02 -27.23 -12.16
N ALA A 471 -28.19 -27.17 -13.48
CA ALA A 471 -29.50 -27.03 -14.12
C ALA A 471 -30.45 -28.21 -13.82
N LYS A 472 -29.92 -29.39 -13.47
CA LYS A 472 -30.74 -30.56 -13.05
C LYS A 472 -31.43 -30.33 -11.70
N LEU A 473 -30.89 -29.43 -10.87
CA LEU A 473 -31.44 -29.13 -9.54
C LEU A 473 -32.61 -28.15 -9.59
N ASN A 474 -32.77 -27.43 -10.71
CA ASN A 474 -33.82 -26.42 -10.87
C ASN A 474 -34.85 -26.88 -11.93
N PRO A 475 -36.15 -26.91 -11.62
CA PRO A 475 -37.20 -27.27 -12.58
C PRO A 475 -37.23 -26.41 -13.85
N GLN A 476 -36.76 -25.16 -13.79
CA GLN A 476 -36.69 -24.25 -14.94
C GLN A 476 -35.38 -24.39 -15.73
N SER A 477 -34.48 -25.29 -15.31
CA SER A 477 -33.18 -25.57 -15.95
C SER A 477 -32.33 -24.33 -16.21
N HIS A 478 -32.44 -23.34 -15.33
CA HIS A 478 -31.54 -22.18 -15.27
C HIS A 478 -30.66 -22.25 -14.02
N VAL A 479 -29.57 -21.49 -14.01
CA VAL A 479 -28.59 -21.44 -12.92
C VAL A 479 -28.22 -19.98 -12.68
N HIS A 480 -28.20 -19.55 -11.42
CA HIS A 480 -27.75 -18.20 -11.09
C HIS A 480 -26.23 -18.09 -11.18
N ALA A 481 -25.70 -16.97 -11.67
CA ALA A 481 -24.25 -16.77 -11.83
C ALA A 481 -23.43 -16.98 -10.53
N THR A 482 -23.96 -16.57 -9.36
CA THR A 482 -23.36 -16.86 -8.04
C THR A 482 -23.24 -18.35 -7.74
N GLU A 483 -24.27 -19.14 -8.05
CA GLU A 483 -24.27 -20.59 -7.79
C GLU A 483 -23.23 -21.29 -8.65
N LEU A 484 -23.12 -20.85 -9.90
CA LEU A 484 -22.11 -21.32 -10.84
C LEU A 484 -20.70 -20.94 -10.38
N TYR A 485 -20.49 -19.69 -9.95
CA TYR A 485 -19.21 -19.23 -9.41
C TYR A 485 -18.77 -20.08 -8.21
N ALA A 486 -19.67 -20.33 -7.25
CA ALA A 486 -19.38 -21.17 -6.10
C ALA A 486 -19.04 -22.61 -6.53
N ALA A 487 -19.82 -23.20 -7.44
CA ALA A 487 -19.63 -24.57 -7.90
C ALA A 487 -18.36 -24.77 -8.74
N VAL A 488 -17.98 -23.80 -9.59
CA VAL A 488 -16.70 -23.85 -10.31
C VAL A 488 -15.53 -23.84 -9.31
N ASN A 489 -15.60 -23.01 -8.27
CA ASN A 489 -14.57 -22.94 -7.23
C ASN A 489 -14.51 -24.17 -6.32
N VAL A 490 -15.44 -25.14 -6.42
CA VAL A 490 -15.31 -26.44 -5.76
C VAL A 490 -14.26 -27.32 -6.44
N VAL A 491 -13.95 -27.06 -7.71
CA VAL A 491 -13.20 -28.00 -8.57
C VAL A 491 -12.03 -27.35 -9.31
N ARG A 492 -12.03 -26.02 -9.42
CA ARG A 492 -10.95 -25.20 -9.96
C ARG A 492 -11.08 -23.75 -9.47
N ARG A 493 -9.99 -23.19 -8.92
CA ARG A 493 -9.95 -21.78 -8.53
C ARG A 493 -10.18 -20.87 -9.74
N SER A 494 -11.15 -19.95 -9.63
CA SER A 494 -11.44 -18.94 -10.65
C SER A 494 -12.17 -17.73 -10.06
N PRO A 495 -11.71 -16.49 -10.31
CA PRO A 495 -12.50 -15.30 -9.99
C PRO A 495 -13.79 -15.25 -10.83
N PRO A 496 -14.79 -14.43 -10.44
CA PRO A 496 -16.05 -14.33 -11.17
C PRO A 496 -15.89 -13.80 -12.60
N GLY A 497 -14.99 -12.85 -12.86
CA GLY A 497 -14.81 -12.20 -14.17
C GLY A 497 -14.75 -13.15 -15.38
N PRO A 498 -13.82 -14.14 -15.42
CA PRO A 498 -13.75 -15.13 -16.49
C PRO A 498 -15.04 -15.93 -16.71
N ILE A 499 -15.76 -16.27 -15.63
CA ILE A 499 -17.04 -17.00 -15.72
C ILE A 499 -18.10 -16.10 -16.36
N LEU A 500 -18.23 -14.87 -15.89
CA LEU A 500 -19.21 -13.89 -16.37
C LEU A 500 -18.98 -13.52 -17.84
N ALA A 501 -17.72 -13.30 -18.23
CA ALA A 501 -17.36 -13.04 -19.62
C ALA A 501 -17.67 -14.23 -20.54
N LEU A 502 -17.47 -15.47 -20.06
CA LEU A 502 -17.84 -16.66 -20.82
C LEU A 502 -19.36 -16.75 -21.01
N LEU A 503 -20.14 -16.49 -19.94
CA LEU A 503 -21.60 -16.45 -19.99
C LEU A 503 -22.12 -15.37 -20.94
N ALA A 504 -21.45 -14.22 -21.02
CA ALA A 504 -21.83 -13.11 -21.89
C ALA A 504 -21.43 -13.32 -23.37
N SER A 505 -20.35 -14.06 -23.63
CA SER A 505 -19.75 -14.16 -24.97
C SER A 505 -20.22 -15.35 -25.81
N LYS A 506 -20.67 -16.45 -25.18
CA LYS A 506 -20.98 -17.69 -25.91
C LYS A 506 -22.48 -17.82 -26.22
N PRO A 507 -22.84 -18.19 -27.47
CA PRO A 507 -24.23 -18.17 -27.93
C PRO A 507 -25.13 -19.24 -27.28
N TRP A 508 -24.55 -20.28 -26.69
CA TRP A 508 -25.31 -21.32 -26.00
C TRP A 508 -25.59 -20.98 -24.53
N PHE A 509 -25.22 -19.79 -24.04
CA PHE A 509 -25.72 -19.27 -22.77
C PHE A 509 -26.81 -18.24 -23.06
N SER A 510 -28.02 -18.51 -22.59
CA SER A 510 -29.15 -17.58 -22.67
C SER A 510 -29.42 -16.96 -21.30
N LEU A 511 -29.35 -15.64 -21.20
CA LEU A 511 -29.78 -14.89 -20.01
C LEU A 511 -31.31 -14.89 -19.91
N VAL A 512 -31.83 -15.40 -18.80
CA VAL A 512 -33.29 -15.52 -18.54
C VAL A 512 -33.80 -14.35 -17.67
N GLY A 513 -32.90 -13.64 -16.97
CA GLY A 513 -33.20 -12.51 -16.09
C GLY A 513 -32.57 -12.69 -14.70
N ASP A 514 -32.35 -11.59 -13.96
CA ASP A 514 -31.72 -11.58 -12.63
C ASP A 514 -30.44 -12.47 -12.59
N LEU A 515 -29.57 -12.33 -13.60
CA LEU A 515 -28.33 -13.10 -13.75
C LEU A 515 -28.51 -14.65 -13.73
N HIS A 516 -29.69 -15.15 -14.09
CA HIS A 516 -29.92 -16.57 -14.34
C HIS A 516 -29.63 -16.94 -15.80
N PHE A 517 -28.87 -18.00 -16.01
CA PHE A 517 -28.47 -18.48 -17.34
C PHE A 517 -29.01 -19.88 -17.60
N ARG A 518 -29.39 -20.14 -18.84
CA ARG A 518 -29.78 -21.46 -19.35
C ARG A 518 -28.85 -21.86 -20.50
N LEU A 519 -28.54 -23.16 -20.60
CA LEU A 519 -27.91 -23.70 -21.80
C LEU A 519 -28.94 -23.79 -22.92
N SER A 520 -28.69 -23.10 -24.04
CA SER A 520 -29.46 -23.27 -25.27
C SER A 520 -29.21 -24.68 -25.82
N GLU A 521 -30.26 -25.36 -26.29
CA GLU A 521 -30.04 -26.61 -27.04
C GLU A 521 -29.25 -26.28 -28.32
N PRO A 522 -28.31 -27.15 -28.73
CA PRO A 522 -27.68 -26.99 -30.04
C PRO A 522 -28.79 -27.04 -31.09
N ASP A 523 -28.91 -26.00 -31.91
CA ASP A 523 -29.79 -26.01 -33.07
C ASP A 523 -29.52 -27.30 -33.83
N SER A 524 -30.51 -28.20 -33.83
CA SER A 524 -30.51 -29.39 -34.68
C SER A 524 -30.80 -28.89 -36.09
N GLY A 525 -29.82 -28.23 -36.70
CA GLY A 525 -29.89 -27.75 -38.07
C GLY A 525 -30.07 -28.95 -39.00
N ASN A 526 -31.25 -29.02 -39.61
CA ASN A 526 -31.53 -29.81 -40.82
C ASN A 526 -30.64 -29.39 -41.98
#